data_AF-A0A7Y9JGQ4-F1
#
_entry.id   AF-A0A7Y9JGQ4-F1
#
_cell.length_a   1.000
_cell.length_b   1.000
_cell.length_c   1.000
_cell.angle_alpha   90.00
_cell.angle_beta   90.00
_cell.angle_gamma   90.00
#
_symmetry.space_group_name_H-M   'P 1'
#
loop_
_entity.id
_entity.type
_entity.pdbx_description
1 polymer ?
#
loop_
_entity_poly.entity_id
_entity_poly.type
_entity_poly.pdbx_seq_one_letter_code
_entity_poly.pdbx_strand_id
1 'polypeptide(L)'
;MPTEYLEHGGTVYELLSYYALPDDAWSIELTDMSGEGGPLAHVLVPDEDMDRPCEVLVLDSSRIPTEVLRRLLVEVAESARHAGATFVRDQQDPPAGSTINRPSRKQDRDKRP
;
A
#
# COMPACT_ATOMS: atom_id res chain seq x y z
N MET A 1 -0.84 21.91 4.86
CA MET A 1 -0.05 20.70 5.11
C MET A 1 -0.89 19.79 5.97
N PRO A 2 -1.56 18.79 5.38
CA PRO A 2 -2.32 17.83 6.16
C PRO A 2 -1.35 16.90 6.89
N THR A 3 -1.48 16.86 8.21
CA THR A 3 -0.80 15.90 9.08
C THR A 3 -1.89 15.03 9.67
N GLU A 4 -1.75 13.71 9.55
CA GLU A 4 -2.66 12.72 10.10
C GLU A 4 -1.93 11.87 11.14
N TYR A 5 -2.61 11.61 12.27
CA TYR A 5 -2.10 10.73 13.31
C TYR A 5 -2.89 9.43 13.31
N LEU A 6 -2.18 8.31 13.27
CA LEU A 6 -2.75 6.97 13.24
C LEU A 6 -2.38 6.22 14.52
N GLU A 7 -3.35 5.54 15.12
CA GLU A 7 -3.11 4.72 16.31
C GLU A 7 -3.28 3.25 15.98
N HIS A 8 -2.28 2.44 16.32
CA HIS A 8 -2.36 0.98 16.17
C HIS A 8 -1.55 0.28 17.25
N GLY A 9 -2.18 -0.65 17.99
CA GLY A 9 -1.49 -1.48 18.97
C GLY A 9 -0.83 -0.70 20.12
N GLY A 10 -1.29 0.51 20.42
CA GLY A 10 -0.69 1.39 21.43
C GLY A 10 0.47 2.26 20.93
N THR A 11 0.84 2.13 19.65
CA THR A 11 1.79 3.02 18.99
C THR A 11 1.05 4.09 18.20
N VAL A 12 1.55 5.32 18.27
CA VAL A 12 1.09 6.46 17.46
C VAL A 12 2.04 6.60 16.28
N TYR A 13 1.49 6.77 15.09
CA TYR A 13 2.22 7.03 13.85
C TYR A 13 1.81 8.39 13.30
N GLU A 14 2.78 9.16 12.83
CA GLU A 14 2.54 10.41 12.13
C GLU A 14 2.68 10.18 10.62
N LEU A 15 1.66 10.60 9.87
CA LEU A 15 1.66 10.64 8.42
C LEU A 15 1.67 12.12 8.00
N LEU A 16 2.81 12.57 7.47
CA LEU A 16 3.03 13.95 7.08
C LEU A 16 3.12 14.05 5.56
N SER A 17 2.24 14.85 4.95
CA SER A 17 2.25 15.14 3.51
C SER A 17 2.58 16.60 3.23
N TYR A 18 3.58 16.86 2.39
CA TYR A 18 3.95 18.21 1.95
C TYR A 18 4.51 18.21 0.54
N TYR A 19 4.41 19.34 -0.15
CA TYR A 19 5.01 19.51 -1.48
C TYR A 19 6.51 19.83 -1.33
N ALA A 20 7.37 19.09 -2.01
CA ALA A 20 8.82 19.20 -1.92
C ALA A 20 9.41 19.87 -3.17
N LEU A 21 10.07 21.01 -2.96
CA LEU A 21 10.93 21.67 -3.96
C LEU A 21 12.39 21.45 -3.56
N PRO A 22 13.30 21.13 -4.49
CA PRO A 22 13.17 21.22 -5.95
C PRO A 22 12.67 19.93 -6.63
N ASP A 23 12.16 18.95 -5.89
CA ASP A 23 11.83 17.63 -6.43
C ASP A 23 10.57 17.60 -7.30
N ASP A 24 9.79 18.68 -7.31
CA ASP A 24 8.50 18.82 -8.00
C ASP A 24 7.58 17.61 -7.74
N ALA A 25 7.49 17.25 -6.47
CA ALA A 25 6.82 16.04 -5.99
C ALA A 25 6.11 16.28 -4.64
N TRP A 26 5.07 15.50 -4.41
CA TRP A 26 4.48 15.32 -3.08
C TRP A 26 5.35 14.36 -2.25
N SER A 27 5.83 14.84 -1.12
CA SER A 27 6.55 14.08 -0.10
C SER A 27 5.58 13.59 0.97
N ILE A 28 5.60 12.28 1.23
CA ILE A 28 4.77 11.62 2.24
C ILE A 28 5.68 10.84 3.17
N GLU A 29 5.74 11.25 4.42
CA GLU A 29 6.58 10.66 5.46
C GLU A 29 5.71 9.93 6.49
N LEU A 30 6.09 8.70 6.81
CA LEU A 30 5.50 7.90 7.88
C LEU A 30 6.53 7.76 9.00
N THR A 31 6.19 8.27 10.18
CA THR A 31 7.06 8.27 11.36
C THR A 31 6.41 7.54 12.52
N ASP A 32 7.16 6.68 13.20
CA ASP A 32 6.77 6.12 14.50
C ASP A 32 6.99 7.18 15.58
N MET A 33 5.96 7.55 16.32
CA MET A 33 6.02 8.58 17.37
C MET A 33 6.23 8.00 18.77
N SER A 34 6.54 6.70 18.90
CA SER A 34 7.02 6.13 20.15
C SER A 34 8.35 6.77 20.57
N GLY A 35 8.72 6.66 21.85
CA GLY A 35 9.90 7.38 22.40
C GLY A 35 11.25 7.05 21.73
N GLU A 36 11.38 5.87 21.12
CA GLU A 36 12.53 5.47 20.28
C GLU A 36 12.15 5.36 18.79
N GLY A 37 11.00 5.93 18.43
CA GLY A 37 10.46 5.95 17.09
C GLY A 37 11.23 6.90 16.17
N GLY A 38 11.09 6.67 14.88
CA GLY A 38 11.75 7.43 13.83
C GLY A 38 11.04 7.20 12.50
N PRO A 39 11.57 7.74 11.40
CA PRO A 39 10.98 7.56 10.08
C PRO A 39 10.99 6.07 9.71
N LEU A 40 9.82 5.57 9.30
CA LEU A 40 9.62 4.18 8.88
C LEU A 40 9.57 4.06 7.36
N ALA A 41 8.95 5.03 6.70
CA ALA A 41 8.86 5.10 5.25
C ALA A 41 8.79 6.55 4.76
N HIS A 42 9.29 6.78 3.56
CA HIS A 42 9.20 8.04 2.85
C HIS A 42 8.86 7.75 1.38
N VAL A 43 7.89 8.47 0.84
CA VAL A 43 7.45 8.33 -0.54
C VAL A 43 7.48 9.69 -1.22
N LEU A 44 8.09 9.76 -2.40
CA LEU A 44 7.97 10.88 -3.32
C LEU A 44 7.04 10.50 -4.47
N VAL A 45 5.97 11.27 -4.63
CA VAL A 45 5.01 11.14 -5.72
C VAL A 45 5.21 12.32 -6.67
N PRO A 46 5.78 12.10 -7.88
CA PRO A 46 5.97 13.17 -8.86
C PRO A 46 4.66 13.89 -9.17
N ASP A 47 4.71 15.21 -9.34
CA ASP A 47 3.53 16.03 -9.67
C ASP A 47 3.53 16.51 -11.13
N GLU A 48 4.69 16.95 -11.65
CA GLU A 48 4.80 17.44 -13.04
C GLU A 48 5.19 16.36 -14.07
N ASP A 49 6.02 15.40 -13.67
CA ASP A 49 6.52 14.32 -14.53
C ASP A 49 5.86 12.98 -14.20
N MET A 50 4.76 12.67 -14.89
CA MET A 50 3.99 11.42 -14.69
C MET A 50 4.69 10.16 -15.23
N ASP A 51 5.76 10.32 -16.02
CA ASP A 51 6.57 9.19 -16.50
C ASP A 51 7.63 8.80 -15.45
N ARG A 52 7.93 9.69 -14.50
CA ARG A 52 8.79 9.39 -13.35
C ARG A 52 8.03 8.46 -12.38
N PRO A 53 8.61 7.31 -11.99
CA PRO A 53 8.00 6.46 -10.99
C PRO A 53 8.02 7.13 -9.61
N CYS A 54 7.10 6.73 -8.72
CA CYS A 54 7.20 7.10 -7.33
C CYS A 54 8.49 6.52 -6.72
N GLU A 55 9.18 7.32 -5.92
CA GLU A 55 10.34 6.86 -5.16
C GLU A 55 9.86 6.45 -3.77
N VAL A 56 10.20 5.22 -3.38
CA VAL A 56 9.76 4.64 -2.11
C VAL A 56 10.98 4.20 -1.33
N LEU A 57 11.22 4.85 -0.20
CA LEU A 57 12.22 4.46 0.77
C LEU A 57 11.51 3.84 1.98
N VAL A 58 11.76 2.57 2.24
CA VAL A 58 11.28 1.89 3.45
C VAL A 58 12.47 1.59 4.34
N LEU A 59 12.50 2.21 5.52
CA LEU A 59 13.59 2.09 6.48
C LEU A 59 13.40 0.87 7.37
N ASP A 60 12.17 0.66 7.86
CA ASP A 60 11.81 -0.52 8.65
C ASP A 60 10.36 -0.93 8.41
N SER A 61 10.16 -1.90 7.51
CA SER A 61 8.82 -2.43 7.19
C SER A 61 8.23 -3.31 8.29
N SER A 62 9.07 -3.86 9.18
CA SER A 62 8.61 -4.79 10.23
C SER A 62 7.79 -4.07 11.32
N ARG A 63 7.98 -2.76 11.43
CA ARG A 63 7.30 -1.88 12.38
C ARG A 63 6.06 -1.21 11.82
N ILE A 64 5.69 -1.47 10.57
CA ILE A 64 4.52 -0.86 9.91
C ILE A 64 3.38 -1.88 9.91
N PRO A 65 2.35 -1.73 10.77
CA PRO A 65 1.17 -2.57 10.72
C PRO A 65 0.45 -2.43 9.37
N THR A 66 -0.20 -3.50 8.92
CA THR A 66 -0.91 -3.51 7.62
C THR A 66 -1.92 -2.37 7.48
N GLU A 67 -2.59 -1.97 8.56
CA GLU A 67 -3.57 -0.88 8.49
C GLU A 67 -2.91 0.50 8.35
N VAL A 68 -1.75 0.70 8.99
CA VAL A 68 -0.94 1.92 8.83
C VAL A 68 -0.35 1.98 7.43
N LEU A 69 0.17 0.85 6.93
CA LEU A 69 0.64 0.73 5.54
C LEU A 69 -0.50 1.02 4.54
N ARG A 70 -1.70 0.49 4.78
CA ARG A 70 -2.87 0.76 3.94
C ARG A 70 -3.14 2.26 3.89
N ARG A 71 -3.10 2.97 5.02
CA ARG A 71 -3.35 4.41 5.05
C ARG A 71 -2.29 5.20 4.29
N LEU A 72 -1.01 4.87 4.47
CA LEU A 72 0.09 5.43 3.68
C LEU A 72 -0.17 5.26 2.17
N LEU A 73 -0.53 4.04 1.74
CA LEU A 73 -0.80 3.76 0.32
C LEU A 73 -2.02 4.52 -0.22
N VAL A 74 -3.03 4.77 0.61
CA VAL A 74 -4.18 5.61 0.22
C VAL A 74 -3.72 7.05 0.02
N GLU A 75 -2.92 7.60 0.93
CA GLU A 75 -2.40 8.97 0.80
C GLU A 75 -1.55 9.14 -0.46
N VAL A 76 -0.65 8.18 -0.73
CA VAL A 76 0.13 8.12 -1.99
C VAL A 76 -0.80 8.13 -3.22
N ALA A 77 -1.87 7.34 -3.18
CA ALA A 77 -2.83 7.31 -4.27
C ALA A 77 -3.59 8.63 -4.44
N GLU A 78 -3.98 9.28 -3.34
CA GLU A 78 -4.63 10.59 -3.40
C GLU A 78 -3.68 11.66 -3.94
N SER A 79 -2.42 11.72 -3.48
CA SER A 79 -1.43 12.67 -4.03
C SER A 79 -1.22 12.46 -5.53
N ALA A 80 -1.09 11.22 -5.98
CA ALA A 80 -0.96 10.91 -7.40
C ALA A 80 -2.21 11.32 -8.21
N ARG A 81 -3.42 11.17 -7.65
CA ARG A 81 -4.65 11.67 -8.32
C ARG A 81 -4.67 13.18 -8.43
N HIS A 82 -4.19 13.90 -7.42
CA HIS A 82 -4.09 15.36 -7.47
C HIS A 82 -3.12 15.82 -8.57
N ALA A 83 -2.03 15.07 -8.78
CA ALA A 83 -1.09 15.27 -9.89
C ALA A 83 -1.66 14.91 -11.28
N GLY A 84 -2.81 14.23 -11.34
CA GLY A 84 -3.46 13.82 -12.59
C GLY A 84 -3.23 12.36 -13.00
N ALA A 85 -2.60 11.54 -12.15
CA ALA A 85 -2.40 10.13 -12.43
C ALA A 85 -3.74 9.36 -12.55
N THR A 86 -3.84 8.49 -13.55
CA THR A 86 -5.00 7.60 -13.75
C THR A 86 -4.63 6.17 -13.37
N PHE A 87 -5.28 5.63 -12.35
CA PHE A 87 -5.04 4.25 -11.93
C PHE A 87 -5.79 3.26 -12.83
N VAL A 88 -5.07 2.62 -13.73
CA VAL A 88 -5.60 1.48 -14.50
C VAL A 88 -5.30 0.20 -13.72
N ARG A 89 -6.35 -0.54 -13.34
CA ARG A 89 -6.17 -1.89 -12.82
C ARG A 89 -5.74 -2.77 -13.98
N ASP A 90 -4.45 -3.07 -14.04
CA ASP A 90 -3.97 -4.07 -15.00
C ASP A 90 -4.69 -5.38 -14.67
N GLN A 91 -5.56 -5.84 -15.56
CA GLN A 91 -6.14 -7.17 -15.43
C GLN A 91 -5.02 -8.14 -15.76
N GLN A 92 -4.24 -8.49 -14.75
CA GLN A 92 -3.32 -9.61 -14.86
C GLN A 92 -4.20 -10.85 -15.01
N ASP A 93 -4.43 -11.26 -16.26
CA ASP A 93 -5.09 -12.53 -16.55
C ASP A 93 -4.35 -13.63 -15.76
N PRO A 94 -5.07 -14.50 -15.02
CA PRO A 94 -4.42 -15.59 -14.33
C PRO A 94 -3.60 -16.37 -15.36
N PRO A 95 -2.35 -16.78 -15.05
CA PRO A 95 -1.55 -17.56 -15.98
C PRO A 95 -2.38 -18.78 -16.40
N ALA A 96 -2.63 -18.87 -17.72
CA ALA A 96 -3.41 -19.95 -18.32
C ALA A 96 -2.75 -21.29 -17.94
N GLY A 97 -3.26 -21.98 -16.92
CA GLY A 97 -2.68 -23.26 -16.52
C GLY A 97 -3.13 -23.90 -15.22
N SER A 98 -3.72 -23.19 -14.26
CA SER A 98 -4.15 -23.85 -13.00
C SER A 98 -5.61 -24.31 -13.05
N THR A 99 -5.90 -25.28 -13.93
CA THR A 99 -7.12 -26.08 -13.78
C THR A 99 -6.92 -27.00 -12.58
N ILE A 100 -7.36 -26.57 -11.40
CA ILE A 100 -7.46 -27.43 -10.22
C ILE A 100 -8.51 -28.49 -10.54
N ASN A 101 -8.05 -29.67 -10.91
CA ASN A 101 -8.86 -30.84 -11.23
C ASN A 101 -9.53 -31.32 -9.93
N ARG A 102 -10.81 -31.00 -9.73
CA ARG A 102 -11.59 -31.43 -8.55
C ARG A 102 -12.07 -32.87 -8.80
N PRO A 103 -11.65 -33.88 -8.04
CA PRO A 103 -12.10 -35.24 -8.30
C PRO A 103 -13.57 -35.42 -7.92
N SER A 104 -14.36 -35.94 -8.86
CA SER A 104 -15.78 -36.29 -8.68
C SER A 104 -15.95 -37.36 -7.61
N ARG A 105 -16.65 -37.02 -6.52
CA ARG A 105 -17.04 -37.95 -5.46
C ARG A 105 -18.16 -38.85 -5.98
N LYS A 106 -17.85 -40.07 -6.41
CA LYS A 106 -18.84 -41.14 -6.61
C LYS A 106 -19.47 -41.46 -5.24
N GLN A 107 -20.76 -41.21 -5.09
CA GLN A 107 -21.54 -41.76 -3.98
C GLN A 107 -21.83 -43.23 -4.30
N ASP A 108 -21.09 -44.11 -3.65
CA ASP A 108 -21.49 -45.50 -3.45
C ASP A 108 -22.62 -45.48 -2.42
N ARG A 109 -23.86 -45.73 -2.87
CA ARG A 109 -24.99 -45.95 -1.97
C ARG A 109 -25.16 -47.45 -1.83
N ASP A 110 -24.76 -47.90 -0.66
CA ASP A 110 -24.84 -49.25 -0.12
C ASP A 110 -26.08 -50.03 -0.54
N LYS A 111 -25.79 -51.27 -0.95
CA LYS A 111 -26.74 -52.37 -1.01
C LYS A 111 -26.99 -52.92 0.40
N ARG A 112 -28.22 -53.42 0.55
CA ARG A 112 -28.71 -54.58 1.35
C ARG A 112 -29.52 -54.21 2.60
N PRO A 113 -30.37 -55.14 3.06
CA PRO A 113 -31.23 -56.08 2.33
C PRO A 113 -32.72 -55.84 2.58
#